data_AF-A0A738ZA20-F1
#
_entry.id   AF-A0A738ZA20-F1
#
_cell.length_a   1.000
_cell.length_b   1.000
_cell.length_c   1.000
_cell.angle_alpha   90.00
_cell.angle_beta   90.00
_cell.angle_gamma   90.00
#
_symmetry.space_group_name_H-M   'P 1'
#
loop_
_entity.id
_entity.type
_entity.pdbx_description
1 polymer ?
#
loop_
_entity_poly.entity_id
_entity_poly.type
_entity_poly.pdbx_seq_one_letter_code
_entity_poly.pdbx_strand_id
1 'polypeptide(L)'
;GYVIGWTAAYNFNLFGEDFVLSDWNEIELDRNDAYTEQQFGRNGLNGGLTLAWKFYPRWKATVTYRYFANKLGYDGYGDQMIYMVGYSF
;
A
#
# COMPACT_ATOMS: atom_id res chain seq x y z
N GLY A 1 -9.22 8.04 -18.73
CA GLY A 1 -9.08 7.43 -17.41
C GLY A 1 -8.95 8.46 -16.34
N TYR A 2 -9.48 8.13 -15.18
CA TYR A 2 -9.44 8.93 -13.96
C TYR A 2 -8.76 8.11 -12.87
N VAL A 3 -8.09 8.79 -11.95
CA VAL A 3 -7.48 8.16 -10.78
C VAL A 3 -7.99 8.87 -9.55
N ILE A 4 -8.51 8.10 -8.60
CA ILE A 4 -8.98 8.57 -7.31
C ILE A 4 -8.27 7.76 -6.25
N GLY A 5 -7.80 8.42 -5.20
CA GLY A 5 -7.08 7.73 -4.14
C GLY A 5 -7.02 8.55 -2.87
N TRP A 6 -6.46 7.93 -1.84
CA TRP A 6 -6.23 8.58 -0.56
C TRP A 6 -4.93 8.08 0.06
N THR A 7 -4.46 8.85 1.04
CA THR A 7 -3.38 8.45 1.94
C THR A 7 -3.72 9.00 3.31
N ALA A 8 -3.69 8.14 4.32
CA ALA A 8 -3.97 8.46 5.70
C ALA A 8 -2.90 7.86 6.61
N ALA A 9 -2.57 8.57 7.68
CA ALA A 9 -1.64 8.10 8.70
C ALA A 9 -2.17 8.47 10.08
N TYR A 10 -2.05 7.53 11.01
CA TYR A 10 -2.45 7.65 12.39
C TYR A 10 -1.28 7.25 13.28
N ASN A 11 -0.75 8.23 14.03
CA ASN A 11 0.31 8.01 15.01
C ASN A 11 -0.33 7.71 16.36
N PHE A 12 0.15 6.69 17.04
CA PHE A 12 -0.33 6.32 18.38
C PHE A 12 0.80 5.72 19.20
N ASN A 13 0.64 5.79 20.53
CA ASN A 13 1.53 5.16 21.48
C ASN A 13 0.81 3.97 22.13
N LEU A 14 1.49 2.84 22.23
CA LEU A 14 0.97 1.64 22.87
C LEU A 14 2.11 0.96 23.64
N PHE A 15 1.90 0.63 24.91
CA PHE A 15 2.92 0.05 25.79
C PHE A 15 4.22 0.85 25.92
N GLY A 16 4.15 2.19 25.74
CA GLY A 16 5.32 3.07 25.79
C GLY A 16 6.11 3.14 24.48
N GLU A 17 5.65 2.44 23.44
CA GLU A 17 6.29 2.38 22.13
C GLU A 17 5.50 3.21 21.09
N ASP A 18 6.22 3.80 20.14
CA ASP A 18 5.63 4.64 19.10
C ASP A 18 5.30 3.82 17.84
N PHE A 19 4.04 3.91 17.41
CA PHE A 19 3.52 3.25 16.23
C PHE A 19 2.90 4.24 15.23
N VAL A 20 2.93 3.86 13.96
CA VAL A 20 2.20 4.53 12.89
C VAL A 20 1.40 3.50 12.12
N LEU A 21 0.08 3.67 12.07
CA LEU A 21 -0.78 2.96 11.14
C LEU A 21 -1.02 3.86 9.93
N SER A 22 -0.66 3.41 8.74
CA SER A 22 -0.85 4.17 7.51
C SER A 22 -1.55 3.34 6.44
N ASP A 23 -2.48 3.96 5.73
CA ASP A 23 -3.21 3.37 4.61
C ASP A 23 -3.07 4.26 3.39
N TRP A 24 -2.86 3.65 2.23
CA TRP A 24 -2.96 4.33 0.95
C TRP A 24 -3.74 3.45 -0.02
N ASN A 25 -4.51 4.09 -0.90
CA ASN A 25 -5.27 3.40 -1.91
C ASN A 25 -5.38 4.24 -3.18
N GLU A 26 -5.44 3.56 -4.30
CA GLU A 26 -5.57 4.10 -5.64
C GLU A 26 -6.56 3.26 -6.44
N ILE A 27 -7.53 3.94 -7.02
CA ILE A 27 -8.58 3.40 -7.87
C ILE A 27 -8.43 4.07 -9.23
N GLU A 28 -8.23 3.26 -10.25
CA GLU A 28 -8.19 3.71 -11.64
C GLU A 28 -9.51 3.35 -12.32
N LEU A 29 -10.08 4.31 -13.05
CA LEU A 29 -11.36 4.21 -13.74
C LEU A 29 -11.18 4.60 -15.20
N ASP A 30 -11.93 3.95 -16.10
CA ASP A 30 -11.98 4.28 -17.54
C ASP A 30 -10.59 4.44 -18.19
N ARG A 31 -9.67 3.51 -17.90
CA ARG A 31 -8.34 3.46 -18.53
C ARG A 31 -8.49 3.41 -20.06
N ASN A 32 -7.56 4.06 -20.76
CA ASN A 32 -7.51 3.99 -22.22
C ASN A 32 -7.28 2.54 -22.66
N ASP A 33 -7.78 2.17 -23.83
CA ASP A 33 -7.80 0.79 -24.34
C ASP A 33 -6.38 0.20 -24.44
N ALA A 34 -5.38 0.98 -24.87
CA ALA A 34 -3.98 0.54 -24.93
C ALA A 34 -3.39 0.18 -23.55
N TYR A 35 -3.88 0.79 -22.46
CA TYR A 35 -3.45 0.50 -21.10
C TYR A 35 -4.28 -0.63 -20.48
N THR A 36 -5.54 -0.77 -20.91
CA THR A 36 -6.46 -1.84 -20.52
C THR A 36 -5.94 -3.21 -20.96
N GLU A 37 -5.41 -3.32 -22.18
CA GLU A 37 -4.85 -4.58 -22.70
C GLU A 37 -3.67 -5.10 -21.87
N GLN A 38 -2.86 -4.20 -21.29
CA GLN A 38 -1.69 -4.57 -20.49
C GLN A 38 -2.01 -4.85 -19.01
N GLN A 39 -3.15 -4.34 -18.52
CA GLN A 39 -3.54 -4.40 -17.12
C GLN A 39 -4.82 -5.22 -16.90
N PHE A 40 -5.28 -5.97 -17.90
CA PHE A 40 -6.41 -6.90 -17.82
C PHE A 40 -7.74 -6.26 -17.39
N GLY A 41 -7.94 -4.96 -17.65
CA GLY A 41 -9.18 -4.29 -17.29
C GLY A 41 -9.17 -2.76 -17.40
N ARG A 42 -10.35 -2.20 -17.67
CA ARG A 42 -10.57 -0.74 -17.73
C ARG A 42 -10.47 -0.05 -16.36
N ASN A 43 -10.66 -0.83 -15.30
CA ASN A 43 -10.55 -0.38 -13.92
C ASN A 43 -9.46 -1.17 -13.21
N GLY A 44 -8.84 -0.56 -12.21
CA GLY A 44 -7.90 -1.24 -11.33
C GLY A 44 -7.85 -0.66 -9.93
N LEU A 45 -7.28 -1.45 -9.04
CA LEU A 45 -7.16 -1.14 -7.62
C LEU A 45 -5.72 -1.40 -7.18
N ASN A 46 -5.21 -0.57 -6.28
CA ASN A 46 -3.92 -0.80 -5.62
C ASN A 46 -3.88 -0.04 -4.30
N GLY A 47 -3.55 -0.74 -3.23
CA GLY A 47 -3.42 -0.09 -1.94
C GLY A 47 -2.58 -0.90 -0.98
N GLY A 48 -2.32 -0.32 0.17
CA GLY A 48 -1.60 -0.99 1.23
C GLY A 48 -1.86 -0.40 2.59
N LEU A 49 -2.08 -1.30 3.55
CA LEU A 49 -2.18 -0.99 4.96
C LEU A 49 -0.86 -1.37 5.64
N THR A 50 -0.23 -0.42 6.30
CA THR A 50 1.08 -0.58 6.94
C THR A 50 1.00 -0.25 8.42
N LEU A 51 1.52 -1.15 9.25
CA LEU A 51 1.85 -0.86 10.64
C LEU A 51 3.37 -0.70 10.75
N ALA A 52 3.81 0.46 11.23
CA ALA A 52 5.20 0.76 11.53
C ALA A 52 5.41 0.87 13.04
N TRP A 53 6.51 0.30 13.54
CA TRP A 53 6.92 0.34 14.94
C TRP A 53 8.34 0.86 15.04
N LYS A 54 8.54 1.93 15.80
CA LYS A 54 9.86 2.46 16.13
C LYS A 54 10.33 1.90 17.48
N PHE A 55 10.91 0.71 17.45
CA PHE A 55 11.32 -0.04 18.64
C PHE A 55 12.65 0.38 19.26
N TYR A 56 13.40 1.23 18.56
CA TYR A 56 14.65 1.79 19.05
C TYR A 56 14.89 3.16 18.40
N PRO A 57 15.65 4.08 19.00
CA PRO A 57 15.84 5.43 18.46
C PRO A 57 16.21 5.50 16.96
N ARG A 58 16.96 4.51 16.47
CA ARG A 58 17.40 4.39 15.08
C ARG A 58 16.81 3.21 14.30
N TRP A 59 16.00 2.37 14.93
CA TRP A 59 15.46 1.17 14.28
C TRP A 59 13.94 1.24 14.16
N LYS A 60 13.44 0.76 13.03
CA LYS A 60 12.01 0.57 12.79
C LYS A 60 11.74 -0.76 12.11
N ALA A 61 10.59 -1.34 12.41
CA ALA A 61 10.05 -2.48 11.70
C ALA A 61 8.70 -2.10 11.09
N THR A 62 8.37 -2.63 9.92
CA THR A 62 7.06 -2.44 9.31
C THR A 62 6.51 -3.75 8.76
N VAL A 63 5.19 -3.89 8.85
CA VAL A 63 4.42 -4.93 8.18
C VAL A 63 3.41 -4.23 7.29
N THR A 64 3.40 -4.56 6.00
CA THR A 64 2.47 -4.00 5.02
C THR A 64 1.69 -5.13 4.36
N TYR A 65 0.37 -5.07 4.46
CA TYR A 65 -0.52 -5.82 3.60
C TYR A 65 -0.80 -4.98 2.36
N ARG A 66 -0.33 -5.43 1.20
CA ARG A 66 -0.59 -4.80 -0.10
C ARG A 66 -1.61 -5.61 -0.86
N TYR A 67 -2.58 -4.93 -1.47
CA TYR A 67 -3.60 -5.53 -2.30
C TYR A 67 -3.68 -4.80 -3.65
N PHE A 68 -4.04 -5.51 -4.70
CA PHE A 68 -4.24 -4.94 -6.02
C PHE A 68 -5.23 -5.77 -6.83
N ALA A 69 -5.85 -5.15 -7.83
CA ALA A 69 -6.66 -5.85 -8.81
C ALA A 69 -6.42 -5.27 -10.20
N ASN A 70 -6.25 -6.14 -11.21
CA ASN A 70 -6.01 -5.75 -12.60
C ASN A 70 -4.85 -4.74 -12.69
N LYS A 71 -3.74 -5.12 -12.08
CA LYS A 71 -2.54 -4.28 -11.96
C LYS A 71 -1.28 -5.14 -11.91
N LEU A 72 -0.13 -4.54 -12.19
CA LEU A 72 1.18 -5.21 -12.17
C LEU A 72 1.26 -6.39 -13.18
N GLY A 73 0.44 -6.34 -14.24
CA GLY A 73 0.36 -7.42 -15.22
C GLY A 73 -0.28 -8.71 -14.68
N TYR A 74 -1.07 -8.63 -13.60
CA TYR A 74 -1.83 -9.73 -13.05
C TYR A 74 -3.32 -9.58 -13.39
N ASP A 75 -3.94 -10.67 -13.85
CA ASP A 75 -5.37 -10.74 -14.14
C ASP A 75 -6.14 -11.10 -12.88
N GLY A 76 -7.02 -10.20 -12.43
CA GLY A 76 -7.79 -10.35 -11.20
C GLY A 76 -7.11 -9.80 -9.96
N TYR A 77 -7.51 -10.31 -8.79
CA TYR A 77 -7.07 -9.84 -7.47
C TYR A 77 -5.78 -10.54 -7.02
N GLY A 78 -4.82 -9.76 -6.54
CA GLY A 78 -3.62 -10.27 -5.89
C GLY A 78 -3.30 -9.49 -4.62
N ASP A 79 -2.57 -10.14 -3.72
CA ASP A 79 -2.10 -9.56 -2.48
C ASP A 79 -0.65 -9.98 -2.16
N GLN A 80 -0.02 -9.23 -1.26
CA GLN A 80 1.33 -9.49 -0.79
C GLN A 80 1.51 -8.97 0.63
N MET A 81 2.17 -9.76 1.47
CA MET A 81 2.68 -9.29 2.77
C MET A 81 4.15 -8.88 2.65
N ILE A 82 4.46 -7.67 3.09
CA ILE A 82 5.82 -7.10 3.03
C ILE A 82 6.30 -6.87 4.46
N TYR A 83 7.49 -7.37 4.75
CA TYR A 83 8.17 -7.18 6.04
C TYR A 83 9.45 -6.38 5.81
N MET A 84 9.65 -5.32 6.58
CA MET A 84 10.84 -4.48 6.45
C MET A 84 11.42 -4.16 7.82
N VAL A 85 12.74 -4.18 7.91
CA VAL A 85 13.51 -3.61 9.03
C VAL A 85 14.36 -2.48 8.47
N GLY A 86 14.28 -1.30 9.08
CA GLY A 86 14.99 -0.10 8.65
C GLY A 86 15.85 0.50 9.75
N TYR A 87 17.00 1.06 9.36
CA TYR A 87 17.91 1.80 10.22
C TYR A 87 18.07 3.25 9.73
N SER A 88 18.06 4.20 10.66
CA SER A 88 18.29 5.63 10.39
C SER A 88 19.69 6.04 10.89
N PHE A 89 20.54 6.55 9.99
CA PHE A 89 21.91 6.99 10.25
C PHE A 89 21.98 8.36 10.93
#